data_AF-C9JG65-F1
#
_entry.id   AF-C9JG65-F1
#
_cell.length_a   1.000
_cell.length_b   1.000
_cell.length_c   1.000
_cell.angle_alpha   90.00
_cell.angle_beta   90.00
_cell.angle_gamma   90.00
#
_symmetry.space_group_name_H-M   'P 1'
#
loop_
_entity.id
_entity.type
_entity.pdbx_description
1 polymer ?
#
loop_
_entity_poly.entity_id
_entity_poly.type
_entity_poly.pdbx_seq_one_letter_code
_entity_poly.pdbx_strand_id
1 'polypeptide(L)'
;MNPAAEAEFNILLATDSYKVTHYKQYPPNTSKVYSYFECREKKTENSKLRKVKYEETVFYGLQYILNKYLKGKVVTKEKIQEAKDVYK
;
A
#
# COMPACT_ATOMS: atom_id res chain seq x y z
N MET A 1 32.02 -6.52 3.93
CA MET A 1 31.46 -5.16 4.01
C MET A 1 30.16 -5.26 4.80
N ASN A 2 30.12 -4.74 6.03
CA ASN A 2 28.89 -4.69 6.83
C ASN A 2 27.96 -3.68 6.17
N PRO A 3 26.80 -4.08 5.61
CA PRO A 3 25.76 -3.09 5.38
C PRO A 3 25.34 -2.63 6.77
N ALA A 4 25.49 -1.32 7.04
CA ALA A 4 24.87 -0.69 8.18
C ALA A 4 23.44 -1.21 8.29
N ALA A 5 23.05 -1.67 9.49
CA ALA A 5 21.76 -2.30 9.75
C ALA A 5 20.63 -1.52 9.06
N GLU A 6 20.17 -2.01 7.91
CA GLU A 6 18.91 -1.54 7.34
C GLU A 6 17.88 -1.82 8.43
N ALA A 7 17.21 -0.77 8.91
CA ALA A 7 16.08 -0.94 9.82
C ALA A 7 15.15 -1.99 9.20
N GLU A 8 14.89 -3.07 9.92
CA GLU A 8 14.17 -4.22 9.37
C GLU A 8 12.78 -3.76 8.95
N PHE A 9 12.41 -3.94 7.68
CA PHE A 9 11.12 -3.49 7.16
C PHE A 9 9.96 -4.10 7.95
N ASN A 10 9.10 -3.24 8.51
CA ASN A 10 7.89 -3.63 9.24
C ASN A 10 6.63 -3.24 8.44
N ILE A 11 5.95 -4.22 7.85
CA ILE A 11 4.75 -4.00 7.04
C ILE A 11 3.60 -3.36 7.84
N LEU A 12 3.55 -3.54 9.16
CA LEU A 12 2.51 -2.96 10.01
C LEU A 12 2.64 -1.43 10.13
N LEU A 13 3.84 -0.89 9.90
CA LEU A 13 4.14 0.55 9.92
C LEU A 13 4.19 1.15 8.50
N ALA A 14 4.11 0.32 7.46
CA ALA A 14 4.24 0.73 6.05
C ALA A 14 2.86 0.97 5.40
N THR A 15 2.01 1.73 6.06
CA THR A 15 0.67 2.07 5.58
C THR A 15 0.30 3.49 5.99
N ASP A 16 -0.65 4.11 5.31
CA ASP A 16 -1.14 5.42 5.73
C ASP A 16 -1.82 5.32 7.10
N SER A 17 -1.51 6.24 8.03
CA SER A 17 -1.93 6.18 9.44
C SER A 17 -3.44 5.95 9.64
N TYR A 18 -4.29 6.57 8.82
CA TYR A 18 -5.74 6.41 8.89
C TYR A 18 -6.22 4.97 8.66
N LYS A 19 -5.47 4.16 7.88
CA LYS A 19 -5.81 2.75 7.58
C LYS A 19 -5.77 1.85 8.82
N VAL A 20 -5.00 2.22 9.85
CA VAL A 20 -4.93 1.49 11.12
C VAL A 20 -6.31 1.43 11.81
N THR A 21 -7.18 2.41 11.56
CA THR A 21 -8.52 2.46 12.17
C THR A 21 -9.63 1.96 11.25
N HIS A 22 -9.36 1.68 9.97
CA HIS A 22 -10.38 1.26 9.00
C HIS A 22 -11.09 -0.04 9.37
N TYR A 23 -10.41 -0.96 10.06
CA TYR A 23 -11.01 -2.24 10.46
C TYR A 23 -12.25 -2.06 11.35
N LYS A 24 -12.38 -0.91 12.06
CA LYS A 24 -13.56 -0.56 12.87
C LYS A 24 -14.69 0.10 12.07
N GLN A 25 -14.42 0.51 10.84
CA GLN A 25 -15.32 1.34 10.03
C GLN A 25 -16.07 0.55 8.97
N TYR A 26 -15.66 -0.69 8.68
CA TYR A 26 -16.40 -1.56 7.78
C TYR A 26 -17.78 -1.92 8.35
N PRO A 27 -18.81 -2.10 7.49
CA PRO A 27 -20.10 -2.58 7.94
C PRO A 27 -19.97 -3.88 8.76
N PRO A 28 -20.77 -4.07 9.83
CA PRO A 28 -20.75 -5.30 10.60
C PRO A 28 -20.91 -6.55 9.72
N ASN A 29 -20.24 -7.64 10.08
CA ASN A 29 -20.22 -8.91 9.34
C ASN A 29 -19.61 -8.86 7.92
N THR A 30 -18.83 -7.81 7.59
CA THR A 30 -18.05 -7.78 6.34
C THR A 30 -17.01 -8.90 6.34
N SER A 31 -17.14 -9.84 5.41
CA SER A 31 -16.24 -11.00 5.27
C SER A 31 -15.31 -10.92 4.05
N LYS A 32 -15.56 -9.99 3.13
CA LYS A 32 -14.77 -9.81 1.91
C LYS A 32 -14.75 -8.33 1.51
N VAL A 33 -13.56 -7.85 1.17
CA VAL A 33 -13.33 -6.55 0.53
C VAL A 33 -12.55 -6.80 -0.76
N TYR A 34 -12.99 -6.22 -1.88
CA TYR A 34 -12.31 -6.29 -3.17
C TYR A 34 -11.92 -4.89 -3.63
N SER A 35 -10.70 -4.76 -4.15
CA SER A 35 -10.14 -3.51 -4.67
C SER A 35 -9.38 -3.79 -5.97
N TYR A 36 -9.27 -2.80 -6.85
CA TYR A 36 -8.52 -2.89 -8.11
C TYR A 36 -7.60 -1.67 -8.29
N PHE A 37 -6.67 -1.77 -9.25
CA PHE A 37 -5.72 -0.73 -9.60
C PHE A 37 -5.92 -0.30 -11.06
N GLU A 38 -5.92 0.99 -11.32
CA GLU A 38 -5.98 1.57 -12.67
C GLU A 38 -5.16 2.87 -12.74
N CYS A 39 -4.63 3.17 -13.93
CA CYS A 39 -4.16 4.52 -14.27
C CYS A 39 -5.34 5.29 -14.89
N ARG A 40 -6.18 5.89 -14.04
CA ARG A 40 -7.45 6.50 -14.45
C ARG A 40 -7.29 7.58 -15.54
N GLU A 41 -8.17 7.54 -16.54
CA GLU A 41 -8.31 8.60 -17.54
C GLU A 41 -8.78 9.92 -16.90
N LYS A 42 -8.13 11.05 -17.20
CA LYS A 42 -8.62 12.38 -16.81
C LYS A 42 -9.42 13.02 -17.95
N LYS A 43 -10.75 12.99 -17.85
CA LYS A 43 -11.62 13.86 -18.65
C LYS A 43 -11.76 15.19 -17.92
N THR A 44 -11.21 16.26 -18.48
CA THR A 44 -11.50 17.62 -18.03
C THR A 44 -12.56 18.19 -18.95
N GLU A 45 -13.77 18.42 -18.43
CA GLU A 45 -14.79 19.18 -19.15
C GLU A 45 -14.31 20.62 -19.38
N ASN A 46 -14.64 21.13 -20.56
CA ASN A 46 -14.50 22.51 -21.04
C ASN A 46 -13.14 22.99 -21.60
N SER A 47 -12.17 22.11 -21.85
CA SER A 47 -11.01 22.45 -22.70
C SER A 47 -10.76 21.38 -23.75
N LYS A 48 -10.72 21.78 -25.03
CA LYS A 48 -10.43 20.94 -26.21
C LYS A 48 -9.00 20.35 -26.22
N LEU A 49 -8.19 20.56 -25.18
CA LEU A 49 -6.89 19.92 -25.01
C LEU A 49 -6.97 18.84 -23.92
N ARG A 50 -6.85 17.57 -24.32
CA ARG A 50 -6.65 16.42 -23.43
C ARG A 50 -5.57 16.75 -22.40
N LYS A 51 -5.91 16.69 -21.10
CA LYS A 51 -4.97 16.85 -19.98
C LYS A 51 -4.32 15.52 -19.55
N VAL A 52 -4.51 14.45 -20.33
CA VAL A 52 -3.78 13.19 -20.20
C VAL A 52 -2.57 13.29 -21.11
N LYS A 53 -1.37 13.38 -20.52
CA LYS A 53 -0.10 13.51 -21.26
C LYS A 53 0.33 12.18 -21.90
N TYR A 54 -0.16 11.04 -21.39
CA TYR A 54 0.25 9.70 -21.79
C TYR A 54 -0.98 8.83 -22.02
N GLU A 55 -1.16 8.36 -23.25
CA GLU A 55 -2.34 7.59 -23.68
C GLU A 55 -2.29 6.13 -23.21
N GLU A 56 -1.10 5.63 -22.86
CA GLU A 56 -0.87 4.27 -22.39
C GLU A 56 0.14 4.24 -21.25
N THR A 57 0.11 3.16 -20.47
CA THR A 57 1.02 2.92 -19.35
C THR A 57 1.52 1.49 -19.35
N VAL A 58 2.84 1.29 -19.32
CA VAL A 58 3.44 -0.04 -19.15
C VAL A 58 3.24 -0.50 -17.72
N PHE A 59 2.62 -1.67 -17.55
CA PHE A 59 2.50 -2.31 -16.24
C PHE A 59 3.76 -3.12 -15.91
N TYR A 60 4.62 -2.56 -15.06
CA TYR A 60 5.86 -3.20 -14.62
C TYR A 60 6.17 -2.85 -13.16
N GLY A 61 6.82 -3.76 -12.43
CA GLY A 61 7.32 -3.52 -11.08
C GLY A 61 6.55 -4.19 -9.93
N LEU A 62 5.31 -4.65 -10.15
CA LEU A 62 4.53 -5.33 -9.09
C LEU A 62 5.30 -6.54 -8.49
N GLN A 63 5.96 -7.34 -9.33
CA GLN A 63 6.72 -8.50 -8.88
C GLN A 63 7.81 -8.15 -7.85
N TYR A 64 8.45 -7.00 -7.96
CA TYR A 64 9.44 -6.54 -6.98
C TYR A 64 8.78 -6.28 -5.62
N ILE A 65 7.64 -5.58 -5.62
CA ILE A 65 6.89 -5.26 -4.39
C ILE A 65 6.45 -6.55 -3.70
N LEU A 66 5.88 -7.50 -4.46
CA LEU A 66 5.46 -8.81 -3.94
C LEU A 66 6.65 -9.56 -3.30
N ASN A 67 7.78 -9.61 -3.99
CA ASN A 67 8.94 -10.38 -3.53
C ASN A 67 9.69 -9.73 -2.38
N LYS A 68 9.81 -8.41 -2.35
CA LYS A 68 10.61 -7.73 -1.34
C LYS A 68 9.83 -7.49 -0.04
N TYR A 69 8.54 -7.17 -0.14
CA TYR A 69 7.80 -6.63 1.01
C TYR A 69 6.62 -7.49 1.46
N LEU A 70 6.03 -8.31 0.59
CA LEU A 70 4.73 -8.95 0.88
C LEU A 70 4.77 -10.47 1.04
N LYS A 71 5.76 -11.16 0.44
CA LYS A 71 5.83 -12.64 0.51
C LYS A 71 6.44 -13.14 1.83
N GLY A 72 6.06 -14.36 2.24
CA GLY A 72 6.66 -15.07 3.36
C GLY A 72 6.19 -14.59 4.73
N LYS A 73 7.00 -14.80 5.77
CA LYS A 73 6.67 -14.43 7.15
C LYS A 73 7.00 -12.96 7.40
N VAL A 74 6.05 -12.08 7.07
CA VAL A 74 6.19 -10.61 7.22
C VAL A 74 5.67 -10.08 8.56
N VAL A 75 5.04 -10.93 9.38
CA VAL A 75 4.51 -10.58 10.71
C VAL A 75 5.24 -11.38 11.80
N THR A 76 5.73 -10.70 12.82
CA THR A 76 6.38 -11.27 14.01
C THR A 76 5.88 -10.60 15.29
N LYS A 77 6.14 -11.19 16.46
CA LYS A 77 5.70 -10.62 17.75
C LYS A 77 6.37 -9.28 18.03
N GLU A 78 7.64 -9.17 17.66
CA GLU A 78 8.48 -8.00 17.83
C GLU A 78 7.94 -6.84 16.98
N LYS A 79 7.61 -7.12 15.70
CA LYS A 79 7.01 -6.13 14.78
C LYS A 79 5.63 -5.67 15.23
N ILE A 80 4.83 -6.55 15.83
CA ILE A 80 3.53 -6.19 16.42
C ILE A 80 3.71 -5.28 17.63
N GLN A 81 4.65 -5.61 18.52
CA GLN A 81 4.89 -4.84 19.73
C GLN A 81 5.40 -3.43 19.39
N GLU A 82 6.37 -3.34 18.48
CA GLU A 82 6.84 -2.06 17.94
C GLU A 82 5.70 -1.24 17.33
N ALA A 83 4.90 -1.82 16.44
CA ALA A 83 3.79 -1.11 15.80
C ALA A 83 2.74 -0.64 16.81
N LYS A 84 2.46 -1.46 17.83
CA LYS A 84 1.57 -1.09 18.94
C LYS A 84 2.12 0.10 19.71
N ASP A 85 3.42 0.15 19.97
CA ASP A 85 4.04 1.26 20.71
C ASP A 85 4.06 2.56 19.89
N VAL A 86 4.20 2.48 18.57
CA VAL A 86 4.14 3.64 17.66
C VAL A 86 2.71 4.19 17.52
N TYR A 87 1.69 3.33 17.47
CA TYR A 87 0.28 3.73 17.30
C TYR A 87 -0.50 3.92 18.61
N LYS A 88 0.19 3.99 19.75
CA LYS A 88 -0.42 4.45 21.02
C LYS A 88 -0.95 5.88 20.87
#